data_AF-A0A9E0VR13-F1
#
_entry.id   AF-A0A9E0VR13-F1
#
_cell.length_a   1.000
_cell.length_b   1.000
_cell.length_c   1.000
_cell.angle_alpha   90.00
_cell.angle_beta   90.00
_cell.angle_gamma   90.00
#
_symmetry.space_group_name_H-M   'P 1'
#
loop_
_entity.id
_entity.type
_entity.pdbx_description
1 polymer ?
#
loop_
_entity_poly.entity_id
_entity_poly.type
_entity_poly.pdbx_seq_one_letter_code
_entity_poly.pdbx_strand_id
1 'polypeptide(L)'
;MDTLNCDPDATENGADHAPRQVFTGHYVPVNPTPIKDPEYVAHSKNFFFELGFADSMAGSSDFVRMFSGDISQVPEPMRKVGWASGYALSIYGTEYIQQCPFQTGNGYGDGRAVSVFEAVINGRRWEMQLKGGGRTPYCRGADGRAV
;
A
#
# COMPACT_ATOMS: atom_id res chain seq x y z
N MET A 1 -7.69 -4.21 -8.79
CA MET A 1 -6.64 -4.91 -9.59
C MET A 1 -7.15 -5.59 -10.87
N ASP A 2 -8.39 -6.07 -10.94
CA ASP A 2 -8.87 -6.99 -11.99
C ASP A 2 -8.85 -6.43 -13.43
N THR A 3 -8.78 -5.12 -13.58
CA THR A 3 -8.78 -4.42 -14.88
C THR A 3 -7.48 -3.67 -15.16
N LEU A 4 -6.46 -3.85 -14.32
CA LEU A 4 -5.17 -3.18 -14.43
C LEU A 4 -4.08 -4.17 -14.83
N ASN A 5 -3.19 -3.75 -15.72
CA ASN A 5 -1.97 -4.48 -16.03
C ASN A 5 -1.01 -4.44 -14.85
N CYS A 6 -0.61 -5.62 -14.36
CA CYS A 6 0.49 -5.78 -13.41
C CYS A 6 1.83 -5.45 -14.09
N ASP A 7 2.81 -4.99 -13.30
CA ASP A 7 4.21 -4.98 -13.71
C ASP A 7 4.64 -6.41 -14.11
N PRO A 8 5.14 -6.65 -15.34
CA PRO A 8 5.57 -7.97 -15.79
C PRO A 8 6.82 -8.50 -15.06
N ASP A 9 7.60 -7.61 -14.42
CA ASP A 9 8.81 -7.98 -13.67
C ASP A 9 8.51 -8.25 -12.18
N ALA A 10 7.23 -8.22 -11.78
CA ALA A 10 6.85 -8.46 -10.39
C ALA A 10 6.93 -9.94 -9.99
N THR A 11 7.25 -10.17 -8.72
CA THR A 11 7.13 -11.48 -8.08
C THR A 11 5.66 -11.86 -7.90
N GLU A 12 5.32 -13.10 -8.22
CA GLU A 12 3.93 -13.60 -8.09
C GLU A 12 3.44 -13.61 -6.63
N ASN A 13 4.35 -13.75 -5.68
CA ASN A 13 4.04 -13.87 -4.25
C ASN A 13 4.03 -12.52 -3.51
N GLY A 14 4.28 -11.40 -4.19
CA GLY A 14 4.31 -10.06 -3.60
C GLY A 14 5.53 -9.77 -2.72
N ALA A 15 6.61 -10.54 -2.85
CA ALA A 15 7.86 -10.32 -2.12
C ALA A 15 8.79 -9.29 -2.81
N ASP A 16 8.21 -8.18 -3.28
CA ASP A 16 8.90 -7.08 -3.98
C ASP A 16 9.24 -5.92 -3.00
N HIS A 17 10.21 -6.12 -2.13
CA HIS A 17 10.60 -5.09 -1.12
C HIS A 17 11.90 -4.36 -1.44
N ALA A 18 12.68 -4.87 -2.40
CA ALA A 18 13.93 -4.25 -2.80
C ALA A 18 13.65 -3.09 -3.77
N PRO A 19 14.34 -1.95 -3.62
CA PRO A 19 14.17 -0.85 -4.56
C PRO A 19 14.64 -1.29 -5.95
N ARG A 20 13.80 -1.05 -6.96
CA ARG A 20 14.14 -1.27 -8.37
C ARG A 20 13.42 -0.26 -9.26
N GLN A 21 13.91 -0.11 -10.49
CA GLN A 21 13.19 0.65 -11.51
C GLN A 21 11.98 -0.17 -11.98
N VAL A 22 10.84 0.50 -12.13
CA VAL A 22 9.61 -0.10 -12.68
C VAL A 22 9.26 0.68 -13.94
N PHE A 23 9.33 0.02 -15.10
CA PHE A 23 9.21 0.69 -16.39
C PHE A 23 7.80 0.61 -17.00
N THR A 24 6.99 -0.36 -16.56
CA THR A 24 5.65 -0.59 -17.09
C THR A 24 4.74 -1.23 -16.03
N GLY A 25 3.46 -1.40 -16.36
CA GLY A 25 2.44 -1.83 -15.43
C GLY A 25 1.86 -0.67 -14.61
N HIS A 26 0.64 -0.84 -14.13
CA HIS A 26 -0.05 0.14 -13.29
C HIS A 26 0.27 -0.06 -11.80
N TYR A 27 0.67 -1.27 -11.41
CA TYR A 27 0.97 -1.63 -10.02
C TYR A 27 1.98 -2.78 -9.95
N VAL A 28 2.64 -2.89 -8.81
CA VAL A 28 3.44 -4.05 -8.40
C VAL A 28 2.73 -4.71 -7.21
N PRO A 29 2.45 -6.03 -7.26
CA PRO A 29 2.07 -6.82 -6.09
C PRO A 29 3.12 -6.70 -4.99
N VAL A 30 2.73 -6.27 -3.80
CA VAL A 30 3.64 -6.11 -2.66
C VAL A 30 2.89 -6.45 -1.38
N ASN A 31 3.44 -7.37 -0.57
CA ASN A 31 2.92 -7.64 0.75
C ASN A 31 3.30 -6.51 1.72
N PRO A 32 2.36 -5.97 2.53
CA PRO A 32 2.76 -5.11 3.63
C PRO A 32 3.68 -5.86 4.59
N THR A 33 4.58 -5.13 5.26
CA THR A 33 5.41 -5.64 6.34
C THR A 33 4.73 -5.34 7.68
N PRO A 34 4.22 -6.35 8.41
CA PRO A 34 3.56 -6.12 9.69
C PRO A 34 4.45 -5.35 10.68
N ILE A 35 3.83 -4.57 11.55
CA ILE A 35 4.50 -4.06 12.75
C ILE A 35 4.35 -5.05 13.90
N LYS A 36 5.29 -5.00 14.84
CA LYS A 36 5.25 -5.82 16.05
C LYS A 36 4.32 -5.18 17.08
N ASP A 37 3.52 -5.99 17.77
CA ASP A 37 2.66 -5.60 18.88
C ASP A 37 1.78 -4.36 18.57
N PRO A 38 0.89 -4.42 17.54
CA PRO A 38 0.10 -3.27 17.13
C PRO A 38 -0.92 -2.86 18.20
N GLU A 39 -0.99 -1.56 18.47
CA GLU A 39 -1.98 -0.96 19.37
C GLU A 39 -2.91 -0.03 18.60
N TYR A 40 -4.21 -0.15 18.87
CA TYR A 40 -5.21 0.78 18.35
C TYR A 40 -5.09 2.14 19.08
N VAL A 41 -4.95 3.22 18.31
CA VAL A 41 -4.87 4.59 18.86
C VAL A 41 -6.17 5.36 18.63
N ALA A 42 -6.60 5.48 17.37
CA ALA A 42 -7.79 6.24 16.99
C ALA A 42 -8.31 5.81 15.62
N HIS A 43 -9.59 6.09 15.37
CA HIS A 43 -10.21 6.05 14.04
C HIS A 43 -11.27 7.15 13.91
N SER A 44 -11.68 7.45 12.67
CA SER A 44 -12.78 8.39 12.41
C SER A 44 -14.12 7.66 12.50
N LYS A 45 -14.89 7.94 13.58
CA LYS A 45 -16.24 7.39 13.77
C LYS A 45 -17.19 7.78 12.64
N ASN A 46 -17.10 9.04 12.19
CA ASN A 46 -17.92 9.55 11.08
C ASN A 46 -17.61 8.79 9.79
N PHE A 47 -16.33 8.52 9.49
CA PHE A 47 -15.97 7.80 8.29
C PHE A 47 -16.42 6.33 8.34
N PHE A 48 -16.32 5.69 9.51
CA PHE A 48 -16.88 4.35 9.71
C PHE A 48 -18.39 4.33 9.47
N PHE A 49 -19.12 5.30 10.03
CA PHE A 49 -20.55 5.46 9.80
C PHE A 49 -20.88 5.67 8.31
N GLU A 50 -20.12 6.52 7.60
CA GLU A 50 -20.28 6.76 6.16
C GLU A 50 -20.06 5.49 5.31
N LEU A 51 -19.12 4.63 5.73
CA LEU A 51 -18.87 3.32 5.10
C LEU A 51 -19.87 2.24 5.54
N GLY A 52 -20.72 2.50 6.53
CA GLY A 52 -21.62 1.51 7.13
C GLY A 52 -20.90 0.49 8.01
N PHE A 53 -19.69 0.80 8.49
CA PHE A 53 -18.94 -0.04 9.42
C PHE A 53 -19.37 0.24 10.87
N ALA A 54 -19.39 -0.81 11.68
CA ALA A 54 -19.60 -0.68 13.12
C ALA A 54 -18.38 -0.03 13.78
N ASP A 55 -18.60 0.96 14.66
CA ASP A 55 -17.54 1.64 15.44
C ASP A 55 -16.63 0.66 16.20
N SER A 56 -17.21 -0.45 16.69
CA SER A 56 -16.50 -1.51 17.40
C SER A 56 -15.51 -2.29 16.52
N MET A 57 -15.67 -2.27 15.20
CA MET A 57 -14.80 -3.01 14.28
C MET A 57 -13.35 -2.52 14.37
N ALA A 58 -13.13 -1.23 14.63
CA ALA A 58 -11.80 -0.64 14.72
C ALA A 58 -10.94 -1.24 15.85
N GLY A 59 -11.58 -1.77 16.90
CA GLY A 59 -10.91 -2.44 18.02
C GLY A 59 -10.86 -3.96 17.90
N SER A 60 -11.40 -4.55 16.82
CA SER A 60 -11.33 -6.00 16.62
C SER A 60 -9.91 -6.44 16.29
N SER A 61 -9.53 -7.63 16.75
CA SER A 61 -8.19 -8.20 16.49
C SER A 61 -7.88 -8.29 15.01
N ASP A 62 -8.88 -8.60 14.18
CA ASP A 62 -8.71 -8.81 12.74
C ASP A 62 -8.50 -7.47 12.01
N PHE A 63 -9.25 -6.43 12.40
CA PHE A 63 -9.07 -5.09 11.84
C PHE A 63 -7.70 -4.52 12.22
N VAL A 64 -7.31 -4.62 13.49
CA VAL A 64 -5.99 -4.16 13.97
C VAL A 64 -4.88 -4.91 13.25
N ARG A 65 -4.98 -6.23 13.11
CA ARG A 65 -4.02 -7.06 12.37
C ARG A 65 -3.87 -6.59 10.93
N MET A 66 -4.96 -6.46 10.20
CA MET A 66 -4.96 -6.03 8.79
C MET A 66 -4.35 -4.63 8.62
N PHE A 67 -4.82 -3.65 9.37
CA PHE A 67 -4.34 -2.25 9.29
C PHE A 67 -3.01 -2.01 10.02
N SER A 68 -2.40 -3.07 10.55
CA SER A 68 -1.00 -3.08 11.03
C SER A 68 -0.05 -3.81 10.06
N GLY A 69 -0.57 -4.25 8.91
CA GLY A 69 0.22 -4.81 7.82
C GLY A 69 0.26 -6.33 7.75
N ASP A 70 -0.55 -7.06 8.52
CA ASP A 70 -0.74 -8.50 8.34
C ASP A 70 -2.07 -8.80 7.65
N ILE A 71 -1.98 -9.06 6.34
CA ILE A 71 -3.13 -9.43 5.49
C ILE A 71 -3.19 -10.92 5.19
N SER A 72 -2.38 -11.76 5.85
CA SER A 72 -2.28 -13.19 5.54
C SER A 72 -3.53 -13.99 5.92
N GLN A 73 -4.31 -13.48 6.88
CA GLN A 73 -5.49 -14.13 7.45
C GLN A 73 -6.81 -13.44 7.09
N VAL A 74 -6.83 -12.58 6.07
CA VAL A 74 -8.09 -11.94 5.64
C VAL A 74 -9.07 -12.97 5.07
N PRO A 75 -10.39 -12.81 5.28
CA PRO A 75 -11.39 -13.74 4.78
C PRO A 75 -11.55 -13.63 3.25
N GLU A 76 -11.95 -14.73 2.61
CA GLU A 76 -12.39 -14.68 1.21
C GLU A 76 -13.63 -13.77 1.08
N PRO A 77 -13.74 -12.96 0.00
CA PRO A 77 -12.91 -12.95 -1.21
C PRO A 77 -11.76 -11.92 -1.18
N MET A 78 -11.31 -11.46 0.00
CA MET A 78 -10.25 -10.45 0.08
C MET A 78 -8.91 -11.03 -0.37
N ARG A 79 -8.15 -10.23 -1.11
CA ARG A 79 -6.82 -10.61 -1.58
C ARG A 79 -5.83 -10.59 -0.41
N LYS A 80 -5.03 -11.65 -0.31
CA LYS A 80 -3.93 -11.80 0.67
C LYS A 80 -2.62 -11.16 0.20
N VAL A 81 -2.68 -10.39 -0.88
CA VAL A 81 -1.55 -9.70 -1.50
C VAL A 81 -1.96 -8.24 -1.72
N GLY A 82 -1.11 -7.33 -1.26
CA GLY A 82 -1.28 -5.89 -1.45
C GLY A 82 -0.69 -5.42 -2.79
N TRP A 83 -0.71 -4.11 -3.02
CA TRP A 83 -0.03 -3.53 -4.17
C TRP A 83 0.52 -2.14 -3.87
N ALA A 84 1.53 -1.76 -4.65
CA ALA A 84 2.10 -0.43 -4.68
C ALA A 84 2.02 0.10 -6.12
N SER A 85 1.70 1.39 -6.28
CA SER A 85 1.55 1.99 -7.60
C SER A 85 2.73 2.89 -7.95
N GLY A 86 3.19 2.80 -9.19
CA GLY A 86 4.19 3.72 -9.74
C GLY A 86 3.57 5.06 -10.11
N TYR A 87 4.27 6.15 -9.82
CA TYR A 87 3.91 7.48 -10.31
C TYR A 87 5.15 8.37 -10.35
N ALA A 88 5.15 9.34 -11.26
CA ALA A 88 6.16 10.37 -11.33
C ALA A 88 5.65 11.66 -10.67
N LEU A 89 6.58 12.47 -10.17
CA LEU A 89 6.28 13.76 -9.57
C LEU A 89 7.22 14.81 -10.19
N SER A 90 6.69 15.97 -10.57
CA SER A 90 7.50 17.17 -10.76
C SER A 90 7.65 17.85 -9.40
N ILE A 91 8.86 17.83 -8.85
CA ILE A 91 9.16 18.39 -7.53
C ILE A 91 9.87 19.72 -7.76
N TYR A 92 9.26 20.83 -7.30
CA TYR A 92 9.77 22.19 -7.52
C TYR A 92 9.91 22.60 -9.00
N GLY A 93 9.11 22.00 -9.90
CA GLY A 93 9.09 22.37 -11.32
C GLY A 93 10.33 21.93 -12.12
N THR A 94 11.22 21.15 -11.50
CA THR A 94 12.43 20.62 -12.13
C THR A 94 12.45 19.10 -11.99
N GLU A 95 13.02 18.42 -12.99
CA GLU A 95 13.28 16.99 -12.86
C GLU A 95 14.23 16.74 -11.67
N TYR A 96 13.79 15.91 -10.72
CA TYR A 96 14.50 15.70 -9.46
C TYR A 96 14.98 14.25 -9.35
N ILE A 97 16.16 13.98 -9.93
CA ILE A 97 16.77 12.65 -10.00
C ILE A 97 17.78 12.37 -8.89
N GLN A 98 18.29 13.40 -8.19
CA GLN A 98 19.43 13.25 -7.28
C GLN A 98 19.12 12.33 -6.08
N GLN A 99 17.88 12.37 -5.58
CA GLN A 99 17.41 11.49 -4.49
C GLN A 99 16.80 10.17 -4.99
N CYS A 100 16.89 9.88 -6.29
CA CYS A 100 16.59 8.57 -6.82
C CYS A 100 17.89 7.73 -6.78
N PRO A 101 17.90 6.53 -6.16
CA PRO A 101 19.09 5.68 -6.11
C PRO A 101 19.59 5.27 -7.51
N PHE A 102 18.71 5.34 -8.51
CA PHE A 102 19.04 5.02 -9.91
C PHE A 102 19.49 6.23 -10.73
N GLN A 103 19.37 7.46 -10.18
CA GLN A 103 19.65 8.71 -10.89
C GLN A 103 18.86 8.89 -12.20
N THR A 104 17.66 8.30 -12.30
CA THR A 104 16.82 8.35 -13.52
C THR A 104 15.43 8.95 -13.30
N GLY A 105 15.01 9.16 -12.05
CA GLY A 105 13.61 9.52 -11.75
C GLY A 105 12.60 8.37 -11.93
N ASN A 106 13.01 7.17 -12.34
CA ASN A 106 12.11 6.03 -12.59
C ASN A 106 11.82 5.16 -11.36
N GLY A 107 12.12 5.67 -10.16
CA GLY A 107 11.94 4.96 -8.89
C GLY A 107 10.87 5.57 -7.98
N TYR A 108 10.05 6.48 -8.50
CA TYR A 108 8.95 7.10 -7.75
C TYR A 108 7.67 6.27 -7.84
N GLY A 109 6.84 6.42 -6.82
CA GLY A 109 5.65 5.62 -6.59
C GLY A 109 5.39 5.52 -5.09
N ASP A 110 4.55 4.56 -4.71
CA ASP A 110 4.20 4.27 -3.33
C ASP A 110 5.38 3.69 -2.54
N GLY A 111 6.35 4.53 -2.17
CA GLY A 111 7.60 4.10 -1.53
C GLY A 111 7.47 3.70 -0.06
N ARG A 112 6.35 4.03 0.57
CA ARG A 112 6.01 3.68 1.96
C ARG A 112 4.51 3.49 2.16
N ALA A 113 3.77 3.28 1.09
CA ALA A 113 2.35 3.00 1.13
C ALA A 113 2.12 1.65 0.44
N VAL A 114 1.21 0.85 0.97
CA VAL A 114 0.78 -0.39 0.34
C VAL A 114 -0.73 -0.43 0.43
N SER A 115 -1.39 -0.61 -0.70
CA SER A 115 -2.83 -0.80 -0.77
C SER A 115 -3.17 -2.21 -0.32
N VAL A 116 -4.09 -2.32 0.63
CA VAL A 116 -4.43 -3.59 1.32
C VAL A 116 -5.87 -4.02 1.10
N PHE A 117 -6.71 -3.13 0.58
CA PHE A 117 -8.12 -3.40 0.35
C PHE A 117 -8.68 -2.53 -0.75
N GLU A 118 -9.58 -3.13 -1.54
CA GLU A 118 -10.41 -2.44 -2.52
C GLU A 118 -11.82 -3.01 -2.43
N ALA A 119 -12.84 -2.16 -2.34
CA ALA A 119 -14.24 -2.58 -2.37
C ALA A 119 -15.15 -1.50 -2.92
N VAL A 120 -16.34 -1.92 -3.36
CA VAL A 120 -17.44 -1.00 -3.67
C VAL A 120 -18.37 -0.96 -2.45
N ILE A 121 -18.42 0.19 -1.78
CA ILE A 121 -19.23 0.44 -0.59
C ILE A 121 -20.16 1.61 -0.90
N ASN A 122 -21.46 1.45 -0.69
CA ASN A 122 -22.47 2.48 -0.97
C ASN A 122 -22.39 3.03 -2.41
N GLY A 123 -22.15 2.15 -3.38
CA GLY A 123 -22.03 2.50 -4.80
C GLY A 123 -20.76 3.25 -5.19
N ARG A 124 -19.80 3.44 -4.26
CA ARG A 124 -18.51 4.08 -4.52
C ARG A 124 -17.38 3.08 -4.34
N ARG A 125 -16.38 3.15 -5.22
CA ARG A 125 -15.16 2.36 -5.11
C ARG A 125 -14.21 3.03 -4.13
N TRP A 126 -13.73 2.26 -3.16
CA TRP A 126 -12.77 2.66 -2.15
C TRP A 126 -11.53 1.81 -2.25
N GLU A 127 -10.38 2.45 -2.23
CA GLU A 127 -9.08 1.84 -2.01
C GLU A 127 -8.58 2.27 -0.62
N MET A 128 -8.11 1.32 0.17
CA MET A 128 -7.52 1.60 1.48
C MET A 128 -6.02 1.32 1.44
N GLN A 129 -5.25 2.38 1.65
CA GLN A 129 -3.79 2.36 1.64
C GLN A 129 -3.22 2.44 3.04
N LEU A 130 -2.34 1.50 3.38
CA LEU A 130 -1.57 1.51 4.60
C LEU A 130 -0.28 2.32 4.40
N LYS A 131 -0.27 3.56 4.87
CA LYS A 131 0.95 4.37 4.96
C LYS A 131 1.82 3.85 6.11
N GLY A 132 3.10 3.66 5.86
CA GLY A 132 4.02 2.94 6.75
C GLY A 132 3.96 1.42 6.58
N GLY A 133 3.31 0.93 5.52
CA GLY A 133 3.13 -0.49 5.23
C GLY A 133 4.41 -1.26 4.91
N GLY A 134 5.59 -0.65 4.99
CA GLY A 134 6.87 -1.30 4.72
C GLY A 134 7.45 -0.91 3.37
N ARG A 135 8.54 -1.59 3.00
CA ARG A 135 9.29 -1.30 1.78
C ARG A 135 8.58 -1.86 0.56
N THR A 136 8.65 -1.10 -0.52
CA THR A 136 8.17 -1.44 -1.86
C THR A 136 9.30 -1.19 -2.87
N PRO A 137 9.15 -1.53 -4.16
CA PRO A 137 10.12 -1.17 -5.19
C PRO A 137 10.39 0.34 -5.28
N TYR A 138 9.44 1.15 -4.84
CA TYR A 138 9.48 2.60 -4.88
C TYR A 138 10.09 3.24 -3.61
N CYS A 139 10.61 2.44 -2.66
CA CYS A 139 11.13 2.96 -1.38
C CYS A 139 12.39 3.82 -1.51
N ARG A 140 13.08 3.79 -2.67
CA ARG A 140 14.27 4.60 -2.98
C ARG A 140 15.42 4.50 -1.95
N GLY A 141 15.46 3.42 -1.17
CA GLY A 141 16.46 3.17 -0.11
C GLY A 141 15.98 3.51 1.30
N ALA A 142 14.79 4.08 1.47
CA ALA A 142 14.19 4.29 2.79
C ALA A 142 13.60 2.99 3.37
N ASP A 143 13.21 3.05 4.64
CA ASP A 143 12.68 1.91 5.42
C ASP A 143 11.20 1.58 5.14
N GLY A 144 10.49 2.45 4.42
CA GLY A 144 9.07 2.26 4.11
C GLY A 144 8.12 2.50 5.30
N ARG A 145 8.59 3.14 6.38
CA ARG A 145 7.81 3.39 7.61
C ARG A 145 7.32 4.83 7.74
N ALA A 146 6.44 5.06 8.71
CA ALA A 146 5.89 6.35 9.06
C ALA A 146 5.98 6.57 10.58
N VAL A 147 6.21 7.82 10.98
CA VAL A 147 6.24 8.32 12.36
C VAL A 147 5.45 9.61 12.46
#